data_AF-A0A520G8D1-F1
#
_entry.id   AF-A0A520G8D1-F1
#
_cell.length_a   1.000
_cell.length_b   1.000
_cell.length_c   1.000
_cell.angle_alpha   90.00
_cell.angle_beta   90.00
_cell.angle_gamma   90.00
#
_symmetry.space_group_name_H-M   'P 1'
#
loop_
_entity.id
_entity.type
_entity.pdbx_description
1 polymer ?
#
loop_
_entity_poly.entity_id
_entity_poly.type
_entity_poly.pdbx_seq_one_letter_code
_entity_poly.pdbx_strand_id
1 'polypeptide(L)' 'YSDEGQEIAGKNFYRPTSDKAKAKFEKQFPKLTLVNINDSFGGWGKAAKDHFADGASFDQIYTAKQK' A
#
# COMPACT_ATOMS: atom_id res chain seq x y z
N TYR A 1 -13.74 -13.08 5.22
CA TYR A 1 -12.73 -12.61 6.19
C TYR A 1 -13.24 -12.92 7.59
N SER A 2 -12.60 -13.85 8.31
CA SER A 2 -13.01 -14.26 9.67
C SER A 2 -12.37 -13.38 10.74
N ASP A 3 -13.00 -13.30 11.91
CA ASP A 3 -12.45 -12.61 13.09
C ASP A 3 -11.09 -13.18 13.49
N GLU A 4 -10.94 -14.50 13.45
CA GLU A 4 -9.68 -15.19 13.76
C GLU A 4 -8.55 -14.76 12.82
N GLY A 5 -8.82 -14.71 11.51
CA GLY A 5 -7.82 -14.29 10.53
C GLY A 5 -7.38 -12.84 10.72
N GLN A 6 -8.30 -11.95 11.11
CA GLN A 6 -7.99 -10.55 11.41
C GLN A 6 -7.14 -10.41 12.68
N GLU A 7 -7.37 -11.26 13.68
CA GLU A 7 -6.55 -11.31 14.88
C GLU A 7 -5.12 -11.81 14.57
N ILE A 8 -4.99 -12.85 13.75
CA ILE A 8 -3.68 -13.34 13.31
C ILE A 8 -2.93 -12.25 12.52
N ALA A 9 -3.63 -11.53 11.63
CA ALA A 9 -3.04 -10.43 10.88
C ALA A 9 -2.47 -9.34 11.82
N GLY A 10 -3.26 -8.87 12.79
CA GLY A 10 -2.83 -7.86 13.75
C GLY A 10 -1.66 -8.31 14.64
N LYS A 11 -1.68 -9.57 15.11
CA LYS A 11 -0.56 -10.17 15.89
C LYS A 11 0.75 -10.21 15.11
N ASN A 12 0.67 -10.35 13.78
CA ASN A 12 1.81 -10.39 12.88
C ASN A 12 2.08 -9.05 12.18
N PHE A 13 1.64 -7.93 12.77
CA PHE A 13 1.93 -6.56 12.34
C PHE A 13 1.32 -6.15 10.97
N TYR A 14 0.41 -6.94 10.42
CA TYR A 14 -0.43 -6.49 9.30
C TYR A 14 -1.60 -5.66 9.84
N ARG A 15 -1.95 -4.56 9.16
CA ARG A 15 -3.08 -3.71 9.55
C ARG A 15 -4.41 -4.42 9.19
N PRO A 16 -5.21 -4.88 10.16
CA PRO A 16 -6.47 -5.58 9.87
C PRO A 16 -7.52 -4.62 9.29
N THR A 17 -8.49 -5.18 8.57
CA THR A 17 -9.57 -4.44 7.92
C THR A 17 -10.86 -4.40 8.73
N SER A 18 -11.10 -5.37 9.62
CA SER A 18 -12.29 -5.36 10.48
C SER A 18 -12.19 -4.32 11.60
N ASP A 19 -13.28 -3.63 11.90
CA ASP A 19 -13.29 -2.54 12.88
C ASP A 19 -12.99 -3.04 14.31
N LYS A 20 -13.49 -4.24 14.64
CA LYS A 20 -13.19 -4.93 15.90
C LYS A 20 -11.70 -5.18 16.08
N ALA A 21 -11.01 -5.68 15.05
CA ALA A 21 -9.57 -5.93 15.13
C ALA A 21 -8.76 -4.64 15.08
N LYS A 22 -9.16 -3.65 14.27
CA LYS A 22 -8.53 -2.32 14.25
C LYS A 22 -8.53 -1.67 15.64
N ALA A 23 -9.65 -1.69 16.34
CA ALA A 23 -9.74 -1.16 17.70
C ALA A 23 -8.82 -1.93 18.68
N LYS A 24 -8.78 -3.28 18.58
CA LYS A 24 -7.91 -4.12 19.41
C LYS A 24 -6.42 -3.80 19.24
N PHE A 25 -5.98 -3.47 18.02
CA PHE A 25 -4.58 -3.19 17.70
C PHE A 25 -4.27 -1.70 17.48
N GLU A 26 -5.15 -0.77 17.86
CA GLU A 26 -4.96 0.68 17.61
C GLU A 26 -3.65 1.20 18.20
N LYS A 27 -3.25 0.73 19.39
CA LYS A 27 -2.00 1.13 20.04
C LYS A 27 -0.73 0.65 19.31
N GLN A 28 -0.83 -0.41 18.50
CA GLN A 28 0.30 -0.98 17.76
C GLN A 28 0.54 -0.25 16.43
N PHE A 29 -0.49 0.41 15.90
CA PHE A 29 -0.44 1.01 14.58
C PHE A 29 -0.66 2.53 14.66
N PRO A 30 0.39 3.35 14.47
CA PRO A 30 0.22 4.80 14.49
C PRO A 30 -0.75 5.24 13.40
N LYS A 31 -1.47 6.32 13.68
CA LYS A 31 -2.32 7.02 12.71
C LYS A 31 -1.42 7.72 11.69
N LEU A 32 -1.67 7.46 10.41
CA LEU A 32 -0.90 7.98 9.29
C LEU A 32 -1.87 8.57 8.27
N THR A 33 -1.46 9.66 7.63
CA THR A 33 -2.10 10.12 6.40
C THR A 33 -1.68 9.19 5.27
N LEU A 34 -2.64 8.41 4.75
CA LEU A 34 -2.42 7.45 3.67
C LEU A 34 -3.11 7.94 2.41
N VAL A 35 -2.45 7.73 1.28
CA VAL A 35 -3.06 7.87 -0.05
C VAL A 35 -3.42 6.48 -0.60
N ASN A 36 -4.32 6.42 -1.57
CA ASN A 36 -4.67 5.18 -2.24
C ASN A 36 -4.39 5.27 -3.75
N ILE A 37 -4.21 4.09 -4.36
CA ILE A 37 -3.81 3.98 -5.77
C ILE A 37 -4.85 4.53 -6.74
N ASN A 38 -6.13 4.45 -6.41
CA ASN A 38 -7.22 4.89 -7.29
C ASN A 38 -7.25 6.41 -7.37
N ASP A 39 -7.23 7.09 -6.23
CA ASP A 39 -7.34 8.55 -6.17
C ASP A 39 -6.05 9.24 -6.60
N SER A 40 -4.88 8.70 -6.21
CA SER A 40 -3.60 9.36 -6.48
C SER A 40 -3.01 9.04 -7.86
N PHE A 41 -3.35 7.88 -8.44
CA PHE A 41 -2.70 7.41 -9.67
C PHE A 41 -3.68 6.88 -10.72
N GLY A 42 -4.99 6.88 -10.47
CA GLY A 42 -6.00 6.34 -11.39
C GLY A 42 -6.05 4.81 -11.44
N GLY A 43 -5.58 4.15 -10.38
CA GLY A 43 -5.59 2.69 -10.23
C GLY A 43 -4.35 2.01 -10.79
N TRP A 44 -4.19 0.72 -10.45
CA TRP A 44 -2.97 -0.04 -10.78
C TRP A 44 -2.67 -0.14 -12.28
N GLY A 45 -3.69 -0.22 -13.14
CA GLY A 45 -3.48 -0.30 -14.59
C GLY A 45 -2.82 0.96 -15.16
N LYS A 46 -3.27 2.14 -14.73
CA LYS A 46 -2.68 3.41 -15.14
C LYS A 46 -1.30 3.62 -14.49
N ALA A 47 -1.20 3.40 -13.18
CA ALA A 47 0.05 3.55 -12.44
C ALA A 47 1.17 2.67 -13.01
N ALA A 48 0.87 1.40 -13.32
CA ALA A 48 1.85 0.47 -13.89
C ALA A 48 2.34 0.93 -15.27
N LYS A 49 1.41 1.32 -16.16
CA LYS A 49 1.77 1.80 -17.51
C LYS A 49 2.63 3.07 -17.46
N ASP A 50 2.26 4.03 -16.63
CA ASP A 50 2.89 5.35 -16.62
C ASP A 50 4.25 5.34 -15.89
N HIS A 51 4.43 4.43 -14.93
CA HIS A 51 5.61 4.44 -14.07
C HIS A 51 6.56 3.26 -14.25
N PHE A 52 6.07 2.09 -14.64
CA PHE A 52 6.84 0.84 -14.55
C PHE A 52 6.91 0.02 -15.85
N ALA A 53 6.24 0.43 -16.93
CA ALA A 53 6.44 -0.18 -18.24
C ALA A 53 7.82 0.18 -18.82
N ASP A 54 8.29 -0.59 -19.79
CA ASP A 54 9.58 -0.30 -20.45
C ASP A 54 9.61 1.12 -21.02
N GLY A 55 10.65 1.89 -20.65
CA GLY A 55 10.84 3.28 -21.03
C GLY A 55 9.99 4.29 -20.25
N ALA A 56 9.22 3.86 -19.25
CA ALA A 56 8.39 4.71 -18.41
C ALA A 56 9.20 5.50 -17.37
N SER A 57 8.52 6.18 -16.44
CA SER A 57 9.19 7.13 -15.54
C SER A 57 10.29 6.51 -14.69
N PHE A 58 10.14 5.26 -14.24
CA PHE A 58 11.19 4.57 -13.48
C PHE A 58 12.49 4.44 -14.29
N ASP A 59 12.40 3.95 -15.53
CA ASP A 59 13.55 3.78 -16.43
C ASP A 59 14.22 5.12 -16.75
N GLN A 60 13.43 6.16 -17.01
CA GLN A 60 13.94 7.49 -17.30
C GLN A 60 14.75 8.04 -16.13
N ILE A 61 14.25 7.90 -14.89
CA ILE A 61 14.96 8.35 -13.69
C ILE A 61 16.21 7.50 -13.44
N TYR A 62 16.10 6.17 -13.56
CA TYR A 62 17.21 5.25 -13.28
C TYR A 62 18.35 5.42 -14.28
N THR A 63 18.04 5.53 -15.57
CA THR A 63 19.03 5.66 -16.66
C THR A 63 19.62 7.07 -16.77
N ALA A 64 18.84 8.12 -16.48
CA ALA A 64 19.37 9.48 -16.44
C ALA A 64 20.43 9.67 -15.35
N LYS A 65 20.36 8.90 -14.25
CA LYS A 65 21.33 8.95 -13.15
C LYS A 65 22.66 8.21 -13.44
N GLN A 66 22.70 7.42 -14.51
CA GLN A 66 23.89 6.65 -14.94
C GLN A 66 24.73 7.38 -16.01
N LYS A 67 24.31 8.58 -16.43
CA LYS A 67 25.07 9.49 -17.29
C LYS A 67 25.66 10.62 -16.47
#